data_AF-A0AAJ1UP45-F1
#
_entry.id   AF-A0AAJ1UP45-F1
#
_cell.length_a   1.000
_cell.length_b   1.000
_cell.length_c   1.000
_cell.angle_alpha   90.00
_cell.angle_beta   90.00
_cell.angle_gamma   90.00
#
_symmetry.space_group_name_H-M   'P 1'
#
loop_
_entity.id
_entity.type
_entity.pdbx_description
1 polymer ?
#
loop_
_entity_poly.entity_id
_entity_poly.type
_entity_poly.pdbx_seq_one_letter_code
_entity_poly.pdbx_strand_id
1 'polypeptide(L)'
;MSYITNLYTDPSCHKQLNTWVSSGGVNVERLADGRYRYTHADNGTWSLANFQEWPELMRWGRVVVVAYTATSGLNVEIESGTPLASDTTPSGATWKAAKTVGGGNRSIFCHGGGSLTLEALAVYEGDEWPTVQQLLPRFPWFDGGSMPLQ
;
A
#
# COMPACT_ATOMS: atom_id res chain seq x y z
N MET A 1 1.36 -15.76 9.23
CA MET A 1 0.91 -14.36 9.23
C MET A 1 2.04 -13.44 9.67
N SER A 2 2.68 -12.79 8.71
CA SER A 2 3.62 -11.70 8.95
C SER A 2 2.96 -10.48 8.33
N TYR A 3 2.79 -9.41 9.09
CA TYR A 3 2.08 -8.21 8.66
C TYR A 3 3.07 -7.09 8.46
N ILE A 4 3.01 -6.41 7.31
CA ILE A 4 3.59 -5.08 7.17
C ILE A 4 2.48 -4.06 7.13
N THR A 5 2.71 -3.07 7.99
CA THR A 5 1.91 -1.93 8.39
C THR A 5 1.65 -0.96 7.25
N ASN A 6 0.57 -0.16 7.33
CA ASN A 6 0.58 1.28 7.67
C ASN A 6 -0.81 1.89 7.35
N LEU A 7 -1.42 2.59 8.32
CA LEU A 7 -2.41 3.70 8.16
C LEU A 7 -3.91 3.56 8.55
N TYR A 8 -4.32 2.83 9.61
CA TYR A 8 -5.71 2.96 10.12
C TYR A 8 -5.85 3.56 11.54
N THR A 9 -6.74 4.57 11.64
CA THR A 9 -7.33 5.37 12.75
C THR A 9 -6.52 5.69 14.01
N ASP A 10 -5.61 4.83 14.44
CA ASP A 10 -4.69 5.06 15.54
C ASP A 10 -3.51 5.93 15.05
N PRO A 11 -3.36 7.16 15.56
CA PRO A 11 -2.27 8.05 15.17
C PRO A 11 -0.88 7.48 15.47
N SER A 12 -0.74 6.51 16.38
CA SER A 12 0.54 5.85 16.68
C SER A 12 1.07 5.01 15.51
N CYS A 13 0.15 4.57 14.65
CA CYS A 13 0.44 3.81 13.45
C CYS A 13 0.90 4.68 12.28
N HIS A 14 0.69 6.01 12.31
CA HIS A 14 1.02 6.88 11.17
C HIS A 14 2.55 7.03 11.02
N LYS A 15 3.12 6.29 10.07
CA LYS A 15 4.55 6.39 9.73
C LYS A 15 4.74 6.95 8.33
N GLN A 16 5.72 7.84 8.20
CA GLN A 16 6.17 8.32 6.91
C GLN A 16 6.90 7.20 6.17
N LEU A 17 6.59 7.05 4.87
CA LEU A 17 7.29 6.15 3.97
C LEU A 17 8.32 6.97 3.17
N ASN A 18 9.57 6.53 3.16
CA ASN A 18 10.70 7.38 2.76
C ASN A 18 11.40 6.93 1.47
N THR A 19 11.23 5.67 1.05
CA THR A 19 11.95 5.12 -0.10
C THR A 19 11.07 5.18 -1.35
N TRP A 20 11.03 6.36 -1.99
CA TRP A 20 10.33 6.58 -3.26
C TRP A 20 11.30 6.66 -4.43
N VAL A 21 10.97 5.99 -5.54
CA VAL A 21 11.70 6.06 -6.81
C VAL A 21 10.89 6.88 -7.79
N SER A 22 11.50 7.93 -8.35
CA SER A 22 10.88 8.83 -9.35
C SER A 22 11.96 9.63 -10.08
N SER A 23 11.64 10.20 -11.24
CA SER A 23 12.55 11.08 -12.01
C SER A 23 12.58 12.54 -11.53
N GLY A 24 11.65 12.95 -10.64
CA GLY A 24 11.44 14.33 -10.22
C GLY A 24 11.23 14.52 -8.70
N GLY A 25 11.50 13.48 -7.91
CA GLY A 25 11.23 13.48 -6.47
C GLY A 25 9.75 13.30 -6.13
N VAL A 26 9.49 13.03 -4.84
CA VAL A 26 8.16 12.92 -4.26
C VAL A 26 8.08 13.86 -3.09
N ASN A 27 7.16 14.83 -3.15
CA ASN A 27 6.90 15.71 -2.02
C ASN A 27 6.07 14.97 -0.97
N VAL A 28 6.45 15.11 0.31
CA VAL A 28 5.79 14.44 1.42
C VAL A 28 5.19 15.48 2.36
N GLU A 29 3.88 15.47 2.52
CA GLU A 29 3.12 16.37 3.39
C GLU A 29 2.50 15.56 4.53
N ARG A 30 2.73 15.97 5.78
CA ARG A 30 1.98 15.45 6.93
C ARG A 30 0.68 16.23 7.08
N LEU A 31 -0.44 15.53 6.97
CA LEU A 31 -1.79 16.09 7.07
C LEU A 31 -2.18 16.34 8.54
N ALA A 32 -3.24 17.14 8.74
CA ALA A 32 -3.73 17.50 10.07
C ALA A 32 -4.18 16.29 10.92
N ASP A 33 -4.64 15.21 10.27
CA ASP A 33 -4.99 13.94 10.91
C ASP A 33 -3.77 13.03 11.18
N GLY A 34 -2.57 13.50 10.82
CA GLY A 34 -1.31 12.79 11.01
C GLY A 34 -0.94 11.83 9.88
N ARG A 35 -1.81 11.58 8.89
CA ARG A 35 -1.47 10.79 7.70
C ARG A 35 -0.48 11.54 6.82
N TYR A 36 0.13 10.82 5.88
CA TYR A 36 1.08 11.39 4.92
C TYR A 36 0.51 11.36 3.52
N ARG A 37 0.56 12.50 2.84
CA ARG A 37 0.28 12.64 1.41
C ARG A 37 1.58 12.72 0.65
N TYR A 38 1.68 11.92 -0.39
CA TYR A 38 2.82 11.85 -1.30
C TYR A 38 2.39 12.45 -2.63
N THR A 39 3.16 13.37 -3.19
CA THR A 39 2.81 14.05 -4.43
C THR A 39 3.98 14.01 -5.41
N HIS A 40 3.71 13.55 -6.62
CA HIS A 40 4.62 13.65 -7.76
C HIS A 40 4.01 14.59 -8.79
N ALA A 41 4.70 15.69 -9.10
CA ALA A 41 4.15 16.76 -9.94
C ALA A 41 4.20 16.44 -11.44
N ASP A 42 5.17 15.62 -11.86
CA ASP A 42 5.34 15.26 -13.26
C ASP A 42 4.36 14.14 -13.65
N ASN A 43 3.95 14.11 -14.91
CA ASN A 43 3.12 13.03 -15.45
C ASN A 43 3.87 11.68 -15.59
N GLY A 44 5.03 11.54 -14.94
CA GLY A 44 5.86 10.35 -14.94
C GLY A 44 5.35 9.26 -13.99
N THR A 45 6.03 8.12 -14.00
CA THR A 45 5.79 7.04 -13.05
C THR A 45 6.66 7.21 -11.83
N TRP A 46 6.12 6.82 -10.68
CA TRP A 46 6.81 6.87 -9.40
C TRP A 46 6.36 5.69 -8.56
N SER A 47 7.23 5.18 -7.71
CA SER A 47 6.91 3.98 -6.94
C SER A 47 7.47 4.02 -5.54
N LEU A 48 6.72 3.44 -4.62
CA LEU A 48 7.21 3.16 -3.28
C LEU A 48 8.08 1.89 -3.35
N ALA A 49 9.38 2.05 -3.16
CA ALA A 49 10.37 0.98 -3.24
C ALA A 49 10.71 0.35 -1.87
N ASN A 50 10.12 0.84 -0.76
CA ASN A 50 10.29 0.24 0.57
C ASN A 50 10.05 -1.28 0.61
N PHE A 51 9.27 -1.83 -0.32
CA PHE A 51 9.04 -3.28 -0.41
C PHE A 51 10.28 -4.11 -0.74
N GLN A 52 11.28 -3.52 -1.41
CA GLN A 52 12.56 -4.20 -1.63
C GLN A 52 13.35 -4.39 -0.32
N GLU A 53 13.12 -3.52 0.67
CA GLU A 53 13.71 -3.62 2.01
C GLU A 53 13.00 -4.69 2.86
N TRP A 54 11.87 -5.23 2.38
CA TRP A 54 11.06 -6.27 3.05
C TRP A 54 10.95 -7.56 2.24
N PRO A 55 12.08 -8.16 1.79
CA PRO A 55 12.08 -9.26 0.84
C PRO A 55 11.41 -10.53 1.40
N GLU A 56 11.60 -10.80 2.70
CA GLU A 56 11.01 -11.95 3.39
C GLU A 56 9.49 -11.84 3.50
N LEU A 57 8.99 -10.65 3.78
CA LEU A 57 7.54 -10.47 3.81
C LEU A 57 6.95 -10.59 2.42
N MET A 58 7.56 -9.90 1.45
CA MET A 58 7.03 -9.80 0.09
C MET A 58 7.40 -11.02 -0.76
N ARG A 59 7.77 -12.15 -0.17
CA ARG A 59 8.12 -13.38 -0.89
C ARG A 59 7.01 -13.83 -1.84
N TRP A 60 7.34 -14.73 -2.76
CA TRP A 60 6.38 -15.17 -3.77
C TRP A 60 5.16 -15.85 -3.16
N GLY A 61 4.02 -15.65 -3.83
CA GLY A 61 2.75 -16.23 -3.45
C GLY A 61 2.03 -15.46 -2.35
N ARG A 62 2.53 -14.32 -1.89
CA ARG A 62 1.86 -13.45 -0.90
C ARG A 62 0.71 -12.69 -1.52
N VAL A 63 -0.29 -12.34 -0.72
CA VAL A 63 -1.32 -11.37 -1.15
C VAL A 63 -0.99 -10.02 -0.54
N VAL A 64 -0.85 -9.01 -1.39
CA VAL A 64 -0.66 -7.62 -0.99
C VAL A 64 -1.99 -6.90 -1.18
N VAL A 65 -2.43 -6.17 -0.17
CA VAL A 65 -3.60 -5.30 -0.24
C VAL A 65 -3.17 -3.88 0.08
N VAL A 66 -3.50 -2.94 -0.80
CA VAL A 66 -3.26 -1.52 -0.62
C VAL A 66 -4.60 -0.79 -0.66
N ALA A 67 -4.86 0.08 0.31
CA ALA A 67 -5.96 1.04 0.27
C ALA A 67 -5.39 2.45 0.23
N TYR A 68 -6.01 3.32 -0.57
CA TYR A 68 -5.50 4.64 -0.82
C TYR A 68 -6.57 5.59 -1.36
N THR A 69 -6.37 6.88 -1.09
CA THR A 69 -7.03 7.97 -1.82
C THR A 69 -6.01 8.60 -2.76
N ALA A 70 -6.44 8.87 -3.99
CA ALA A 70 -5.59 9.45 -5.01
C ALA A 70 -6.31 10.56 -5.76
N THR A 71 -5.55 11.52 -6.29
CA THR A 71 -6.09 12.50 -7.24
C THR A 71 -6.57 11.82 -8.51
N SER A 72 -7.60 12.38 -9.14
CA SER A 72 -8.14 11.87 -10.41
C SER A 72 -7.04 11.72 -11.46
N GLY A 73 -6.96 10.54 -12.09
CA GLY A 73 -5.98 10.22 -13.13
C GLY A 73 -4.72 9.49 -12.63
N LEU A 74 -4.49 9.41 -11.32
CA LEU A 74 -3.40 8.60 -10.75
C LEU A 74 -3.86 7.15 -10.62
N ASN A 75 -3.25 6.24 -11.39
CA ASN A 75 -3.50 4.80 -11.26
C ASN A 75 -2.42 4.15 -10.40
N VAL A 76 -2.81 3.40 -9.38
CA VAL A 76 -1.89 2.75 -8.44
C VAL A 76 -1.99 1.24 -8.61
N GLU A 77 -0.87 0.54 -8.70
CA GLU A 77 -0.83 -0.92 -8.90
C GLU A 77 0.23 -1.56 -8.01
N ILE A 78 0.12 -2.87 -7.78
CA ILE A 78 1.20 -3.66 -7.20
C ILE A 78 2.03 -4.22 -8.36
N GLU A 79 3.25 -3.74 -8.50
CA GLU A 79 4.15 -4.13 -9.59
C GLU A 79 4.42 -5.65 -9.55
N SER A 80 4.45 -6.29 -10.72
CA SER A 80 4.63 -7.74 -10.88
C SER A 80 3.70 -8.58 -9.98
N GLY A 81 2.50 -8.09 -9.69
CA GLY A 81 1.46 -8.82 -8.99
C GLY A 81 0.36 -9.28 -9.94
N THR A 82 -0.21 -10.46 -9.70
CA THR A 82 -1.46 -10.88 -10.36
C THR A 82 -2.63 -10.21 -9.65
N PRO A 83 -3.40 -9.32 -10.30
CA PRO A 83 -4.57 -8.71 -9.68
C PRO A 83 -5.57 -9.77 -9.22
N LEU A 84 -6.06 -9.62 -7.99
CA LEU A 84 -7.06 -10.53 -7.40
C LEU A 84 -8.42 -9.86 -7.28
N ALA A 85 -8.45 -8.63 -6.76
CA ALA A 85 -9.67 -7.86 -6.57
C ALA A 85 -9.35 -6.38 -6.37
N SER A 86 -10.36 -5.54 -6.58
CA SER A 86 -10.33 -4.12 -6.24
C SER A 86 -11.74 -3.64 -5.96
N ASP A 87 -11.91 -2.73 -5.02
CA ASP A 87 -13.18 -2.09 -4.72
C ASP A 87 -12.94 -0.78 -3.95
N THR A 88 -13.99 -0.22 -3.35
CA THR A 88 -13.96 0.99 -2.54
C THR A 88 -14.20 0.64 -1.06
N THR A 89 -13.44 1.26 -0.16
CA THR A 89 -13.66 1.16 1.29
C THR A 89 -14.90 1.98 1.70
N PRO A 90 -15.46 1.76 2.90
CA PRO A 90 -16.52 2.62 3.44
C PRO A 90 -16.11 4.10 3.59
N SER A 91 -14.80 4.40 3.71
CA SER A 91 -14.25 5.77 3.73
C SER A 91 -14.24 6.43 2.34
N GLY A 92 -14.53 5.69 1.27
CA GLY A 92 -14.47 6.16 -0.11
C GLY A 92 -13.09 6.01 -0.76
N ALA A 93 -12.13 5.35 -0.09
CA ALA A 93 -10.82 5.08 -0.66
C ALA A 93 -10.86 3.88 -1.61
N THR A 94 -10.02 3.89 -2.63
CA THR A 94 -9.84 2.71 -3.49
C THR A 94 -8.97 1.71 -2.75
N TRP A 95 -9.28 0.42 -2.86
CA TRP A 95 -8.34 -0.64 -2.48
C TRP A 95 -8.13 -1.62 -3.62
N LYS A 96 -6.92 -2.18 -3.67
CA LYS A 96 -6.50 -3.21 -4.63
C LYS A 96 -5.78 -4.34 -3.92
N ALA A 97 -6.03 -5.56 -4.35
CA ALA A 97 -5.34 -6.76 -3.90
C ALA A 97 -4.66 -7.45 -5.08
N ALA A 98 -3.41 -7.86 -4.90
CA ALA A 98 -2.67 -8.65 -5.89
C ALA A 98 -1.83 -9.74 -5.22
N LYS A 99 -1.66 -10.86 -5.91
CA LYS A 99 -0.75 -11.93 -5.50
C LYS A 99 0.64 -11.67 -6.06
N THR A 100 1.67 -11.66 -5.22
CA THR A 100 3.06 -11.54 -5.68
C THR A 100 3.44 -12.78 -6.50
N VAL A 101 3.98 -12.55 -7.71
CA VAL A 101 4.47 -13.63 -8.58
C VAL A 101 5.99 -13.57 -8.72
N GLY A 102 6.56 -14.65 -9.28
CA GLY A 102 8.00 -14.78 -9.47
C GLY A 102 8.59 -13.74 -10.41
N GLY A 103 9.80 -13.24 -10.11
CA GLY A 103 10.66 -12.59 -11.10
C GLY A 103 10.44 -11.10 -11.42
N GLY A 104 10.12 -10.25 -10.45
CA GLY A 104 10.04 -8.80 -10.68
C GLY A 104 10.02 -7.95 -9.41
N ASN A 105 9.96 -6.63 -9.61
CA ASN A 105 9.75 -5.63 -8.55
C ASN A 105 8.37 -5.80 -7.90
N ARG A 106 8.24 -5.40 -6.63
CA ARG A 106 7.02 -5.58 -5.81
C ARG A 106 6.55 -4.27 -5.19
N SER A 107 6.75 -3.20 -5.95
CA SER A 107 6.50 -1.82 -5.55
C SER A 107 5.00 -1.52 -5.54
N ILE A 108 4.58 -0.52 -4.75
CA ILE A 108 3.36 0.21 -5.08
C ILE A 108 3.72 1.21 -6.18
N PHE A 109 3.25 0.93 -7.39
CA PHE A 109 3.60 1.63 -8.60
C PHE A 109 2.48 2.61 -8.98
N CYS A 110 2.84 3.88 -9.14
CA CYS A 110 1.91 4.96 -9.45
C CYS A 110 2.16 5.44 -10.89
N HIS A 111 1.12 5.36 -11.72
CA HIS A 111 1.14 5.83 -13.09
C HIS A 111 0.53 7.23 -13.17
N GLY A 112 1.33 8.19 -13.61
CA GLY A 112 0.94 9.58 -13.80
C GLY A 112 1.30 10.48 -12.62
N GLY A 113 1.13 11.78 -12.85
CA GLY A 113 1.30 12.80 -11.83
C GLY A 113 0.08 12.87 -10.93
N GLY A 114 0.29 13.20 -9.66
CA GLY A 114 -0.79 13.32 -8.71
C GLY A 114 -0.35 13.14 -7.27
N SER A 115 -1.36 13.15 -6.39
CA SER A 115 -1.18 12.87 -4.97
C SER A 115 -1.78 11.53 -4.59
N LEU A 116 -1.07 10.82 -3.73
CA LEU A 116 -1.47 9.57 -3.10
C LEU A 116 -1.47 9.77 -1.58
N THR A 117 -2.56 9.39 -0.92
CA THR A 117 -2.58 9.19 0.53
C THR A 117 -2.90 7.73 0.78
N LEU A 118 -1.94 7.00 1.33
CA LEU A 118 -2.17 5.61 1.69
C LEU A 118 -3.09 5.56 2.93
N GLU A 119 -4.08 4.69 2.88
CA GLU A 119 -4.97 4.38 4.02
C GLU A 119 -4.65 3.01 4.59
N ALA A 120 -4.17 2.07 3.78
CA ALA A 120 -3.69 0.83 4.32
C ALA A 120 -2.68 0.17 3.41
N LEU A 121 -1.83 -0.61 4.04
CA LEU A 121 -1.05 -1.63 3.38
C LEU A 121 -1.06 -2.87 4.28
N ALA A 122 -1.28 -4.02 3.68
CA ALA A 122 -1.23 -5.31 4.35
C ALA A 122 -0.67 -6.37 3.40
N VAL A 123 0.01 -7.36 3.97
CA VAL A 123 0.50 -8.52 3.25
C VAL A 123 0.08 -9.77 4.00
N TYR A 124 -0.43 -10.76 3.27
CA TYR A 124 -1.00 -11.99 3.80
C TYR A 124 -0.30 -13.21 3.18
N GLU A 125 -0.38 -14.35 3.87
CA GLU A 125 -0.04 -15.62 3.24
C GLU A 125 -0.95 -15.86 2.03
N GLY A 126 -0.46 -16.59 1.03
CA GLY A 126 -1.18 -16.75 -0.24
C GLY A 126 -2.47 -17.55 -0.16
N ASP A 127 -2.47 -18.52 0.75
CA ASP A 127 -3.57 -19.41 1.08
C ASP A 127 -4.61 -18.74 2.00
N GLU A 128 -4.27 -17.63 2.63
CA GLU A 128 -5.20 -16.83 3.45
C GLU A 128 -6.17 -15.99 2.60
N TRP A 129 -6.04 -15.96 1.26
CA TRP A 129 -6.89 -15.12 0.39
C TRP A 129 -8.40 -15.26 0.64
N PRO A 130 -8.98 -16.47 0.77
CA PRO A 130 -10.41 -16.61 1.08
C PRO A 130 -10.81 -15.94 2.41
N THR A 131 -9.91 -15.96 3.40
CA THR A 131 -10.09 -15.27 4.68
C THR A 131 -9.98 -13.76 4.51
N VAL A 132 -8.97 -13.29 3.76
CA VAL A 132 -8.78 -11.86 3.45
C VAL A 132 -10.02 -11.28 2.74
N GLN A 133 -10.62 -12.02 1.80
CA GLN A 133 -11.86 -11.60 1.13
C GLN A 133 -13.02 -11.35 2.10
N GLN A 134 -13.11 -12.11 3.19
CA GLN A 134 -14.15 -11.91 4.22
C GLN A 134 -13.87 -10.69 5.11
N LEU A 135 -12.60 -10.28 5.20
CA LEU A 135 -12.17 -9.11 5.96
C LEU A 135 -12.26 -7.81 5.14
N LEU A 136 -12.38 -7.91 3.83
CA LEU A 136 -12.57 -6.76 2.93
C LEU A 136 -14.07 -6.44 2.76
N PRO A 137 -14.45 -5.15 2.62
CA PRO A 137 -13.59 -3.96 2.61
C PRO A 137 -13.29 -3.43 4.02
N ARG A 138 -13.61 -4.19 5.07
CA ARG A 138 -13.54 -3.74 6.46
C ARG A 138 -12.12 -3.47 6.94
N PHE A 139 -11.11 -4.08 6.31
CA PHE A 139 -9.72 -4.17 6.77
C PHE A 139 -9.64 -4.67 8.23
N PRO A 140 -8.91 -5.76 8.52
CA PRO A 140 -8.81 -6.20 9.90
C PRO A 140 -8.21 -5.07 10.77
N TRP A 141 -8.89 -4.77 11.88
CA TRP A 141 -8.48 -3.79 12.89
C TRP A 141 -7.24 -4.31 13.62
N PHE A 142 -6.17 -3.53 13.61
CA PHE A 142 -4.98 -3.75 14.44
C PHE A 142 -4.63 -2.47 15.19
N ASP A 143 -4.03 -2.61 16.37
CA ASP A 143 -3.50 -1.51 17.19
C ASP A 143 -1.96 -1.49 17.15
N GLY A 144 -1.35 -0.37 17.58
CA GLY A 144 0.11 -0.21 17.61
C GLY A 144 0.87 -1.28 18.41
N GLY A 145 0.20 -1.98 19.33
CA GLY A 145 0.80 -2.97 20.23
C GLY A 145 0.81 -4.41 19.71
N SER A 146 -0.01 -4.73 18.70
CA SER A 146 -0.11 -6.05 18.07
C SER A 146 0.76 -6.21 16.81
N MET A 147 1.58 -5.19 16.50
CA MET A 147 2.45 -5.19 15.32
C MET A 147 3.62 -6.17 15.46
N PRO A 148 3.90 -7.03 14.45
CA PRO A 148 5.17 -7.72 14.39
C PRO A 148 6.30 -6.70 14.24
N LEU A 149 7.35 -6.92 15.02
CA LEU A 149 8.56 -6.10 15.11
C LEU A 149 9.23 -5.84 13.75
N GLN A 150 9.94 -4.71 13.72
CA GLN A 150 10.86 -4.21 12.69
C GLN A 150 11.73 -5.28 12.04
#